data_AF-A0A0F8W6G0-F1
#
_entry.id   AF-A0A0F8W6G0-F1
#
_cell.length_a   1.000
_cell.length_b   1.000
_cell.length_c   1.000
_cell.angle_alpha   90.00
_cell.angle_beta   90.00
_cell.angle_gamma   90.00
#
_symmetry.space_group_name_H-M   'P 1'
#
loop_
_entity.id
_entity.type
_entity.pdbx_description
1 polymer ?
#
loop_
_entity_poly.entity_id
_entity_poly.type
_entity_poly.pdbx_seq_one_letter_code
_entity_poly.pdbx_strand_id
1 'polypeptide(L)'
;MEPYYQDLHNTLYNLNFLDNDLPDESVQMVVTSPPYWGLRKYAGEQDLIWGDNHCEHEWGEILGVIERNESPGVGAKQEIHATQGINCSLCGAWRGSYGLEPTPEMYVQHTIEILREIRRVLRKDGVVFWNIGDSYAAGATSPHKTMRDPKLMMGNSGWTKREQGTANTLVGSLKPKDLCLIPFRVAIAAQEDGWWVRSIIIWSKPNPMPESVTDRPTESHEYILMLTKSARYYWDADAVRETNGDEPT
;
A
#
# COMPACT_ATOMS: atom_id res chain seq x y z
N MET A 1 -7.59 -18.85 -17.10
CA MET A 1 -8.48 -18.01 -16.27
C MET A 1 -9.87 -18.03 -16.87
N GLU A 2 -10.93 -18.16 -16.07
CA GLU A 2 -12.32 -18.06 -16.55
C GLU A 2 -12.79 -16.58 -16.47
N PRO A 3 -13.33 -15.99 -17.56
CA PRO A 3 -13.88 -14.64 -17.53
C PRO A 3 -15.10 -14.53 -16.62
N TYR A 4 -15.16 -13.46 -15.82
CA TYR A 4 -16.39 -13.07 -15.13
C TYR A 4 -17.39 -12.42 -16.10
N TYR A 5 -16.89 -11.66 -17.08
CA TYR A 5 -17.68 -11.03 -18.14
C TYR A 5 -16.85 -10.92 -19.42
N GLN A 6 -17.49 -11.05 -20.58
CA GLN A 6 -16.82 -10.90 -21.87
C GLN A 6 -17.76 -10.35 -22.94
N ASP A 7 -17.27 -9.37 -23.71
CA ASP A 7 -17.87 -8.86 -24.94
C ASP A 7 -16.84 -8.85 -26.10
N LEU A 8 -17.12 -8.13 -27.19
CA LEU A 8 -16.25 -8.06 -28.37
C LEU A 8 -14.89 -7.37 -28.10
N HIS A 9 -14.83 -6.49 -27.11
CA HIS A 9 -13.70 -5.61 -26.84
C HIS A 9 -13.14 -5.77 -25.41
N ASN A 10 -13.96 -6.22 -24.47
CA ASN A 10 -13.65 -6.26 -23.06
C ASN A 10 -13.80 -7.67 -22.50
N THR A 11 -12.82 -8.06 -21.68
CA THR A 11 -12.89 -9.25 -20.84
C THR A 11 -12.57 -8.83 -19.42
N LEU A 12 -13.48 -9.13 -18.50
CA LEU A 12 -13.32 -8.87 -17.07
C LEU A 12 -13.04 -10.19 -16.35
N TYR A 13 -12.00 -10.18 -15.54
CA TYR A 13 -11.65 -11.29 -14.66
C TYR A 13 -11.83 -10.87 -13.20
N ASN A 14 -12.33 -11.78 -12.38
CA ASN A 14 -12.40 -11.60 -10.92
C ASN A 14 -11.42 -12.56 -10.26
N LEU A 15 -10.20 -12.10 -10.03
CA LEU A 15 -9.09 -12.89 -9.48
C LEU A 15 -8.03 -11.99 -8.86
N ASN A 16 -7.15 -12.58 -8.06
CA ASN A 16 -5.91 -11.96 -7.65
C ASN A 16 -4.98 -11.86 -8.87
N PHE A 17 -4.55 -10.65 -9.22
CA PHE A 17 -3.71 -10.43 -10.39
C PHE A 17 -2.40 -11.23 -10.34
N LEU A 18 -1.84 -11.50 -9.16
CA LEU A 18 -0.61 -12.30 -9.05
C LEU A 18 -0.79 -13.77 -9.48
N ASP A 19 -2.04 -14.26 -9.55
CA ASP A 19 -2.40 -15.63 -9.95
C ASP A 19 -2.88 -15.73 -11.40
N ASN A 20 -2.55 -14.72 -12.23
CA ASN A 20 -3.01 -14.67 -13.62
C ASN A 20 -2.28 -15.67 -14.54
N ASP A 21 -2.91 -16.04 -15.66
CA ASP A 21 -2.30 -16.84 -16.74
C ASP A 21 -2.09 -16.06 -18.06
N LEU A 22 -1.99 -14.73 -17.98
CA LEU A 22 -1.74 -13.89 -19.15
C LEU A 22 -0.37 -14.24 -19.74
N PRO A 23 -0.23 -14.31 -21.08
CA PRO A 23 1.06 -14.57 -21.70
C PRO A 23 2.05 -13.43 -21.43
N ASP A 24 3.34 -13.77 -21.41
CA ASP A 24 4.42 -12.79 -21.44
C ASP A 24 4.24 -11.83 -22.62
N GLU A 25 4.53 -10.54 -22.40
CA GLU A 25 4.52 -9.52 -23.46
C GLU A 25 3.21 -9.43 -24.27
N SER A 26 2.07 -9.69 -23.63
CA SER A 26 0.73 -9.64 -24.24
C SER A 26 0.00 -8.30 -24.06
N VAL A 27 0.42 -7.46 -23.10
CA VAL A 27 -0.26 -6.21 -22.74
C VAL A 27 0.53 -5.00 -23.25
N GLN A 28 -0.15 -4.06 -23.93
CA GLN A 28 0.49 -2.82 -24.42
C GLN A 28 0.51 -1.72 -23.36
N MET A 29 -0.56 -1.61 -22.57
CA MET A 29 -0.74 -0.53 -21.61
C MET A 29 -1.45 -1.04 -20.37
N VAL A 30 -0.97 -0.64 -19.21
CA VAL A 30 -1.67 -0.82 -17.93
C VAL A 30 -2.06 0.56 -17.40
N VAL A 31 -3.33 0.72 -17.05
CA VAL A 31 -3.83 1.91 -16.36
C VAL A 31 -4.50 1.44 -15.09
N THR A 32 -4.04 1.91 -13.94
CA THR A 32 -4.54 1.43 -12.64
C THR A 32 -4.50 2.49 -11.56
N SER A 33 -5.41 2.37 -10.61
CA SER A 33 -5.48 3.13 -9.35
C SER A 33 -5.67 2.13 -8.22
N PRO A 34 -4.60 1.45 -7.76
CA PRO A 34 -4.70 0.45 -6.70
C PRO A 34 -5.22 1.05 -5.39
N PRO A 35 -5.56 0.22 -4.39
CA PRO A 35 -5.72 0.68 -3.02
C PRO A 35 -4.51 1.52 -2.56
N TYR A 36 -4.76 2.74 -2.10
CA TYR A 36 -3.73 3.61 -1.54
C TYR A 36 -3.46 3.22 -0.08
N TRP A 37 -2.20 3.29 0.32
CA TRP A 37 -1.76 2.87 1.63
C TRP A 37 -2.49 3.61 2.76
N GLY A 38 -3.04 2.90 3.74
CA GLY A 38 -3.64 3.48 4.94
C GLY A 38 -4.97 4.24 4.75
N LEU A 39 -5.56 4.25 3.55
CA LEU A 39 -6.76 5.06 3.28
C LEU A 39 -8.07 4.28 3.42
N ARG A 40 -8.30 3.25 2.58
CA ARG A 40 -9.61 2.60 2.46
C ARG A 40 -9.53 1.11 2.71
N LYS A 41 -10.51 0.61 3.48
CA LYS A 41 -10.86 -0.80 3.53
C LYS A 41 -12.12 -1.02 2.70
N TYR A 42 -12.01 -1.86 1.68
CA TYR A 42 -13.17 -2.26 0.86
C TYR A 42 -13.93 -3.40 1.55
N ALA A 43 -15.22 -3.51 1.25
CA ALA A 43 -16.05 -4.61 1.76
C ALA A 43 -15.75 -5.91 1.02
N GLY A 44 -15.97 -7.05 1.70
CA GLY A 44 -15.71 -8.39 1.15
C GLY A 44 -14.42 -9.01 1.69
N GLU A 45 -14.14 -10.23 1.24
CA GLU A 45 -12.87 -10.92 1.50
C GLU A 45 -11.80 -10.31 0.59
N GLN A 46 -10.81 -9.67 1.19
CA GLN A 46 -9.75 -8.92 0.51
C GLN A 46 -8.36 -9.31 1.01
N ASP A 47 -8.29 -10.27 1.93
CA ASP A 47 -7.03 -10.70 2.51
C ASP A 47 -6.29 -11.54 1.49
N LEU A 48 -5.10 -11.07 1.15
CA LEU A 48 -4.14 -11.78 0.32
C LEU A 48 -3.03 -12.30 1.22
N ILE A 49 -2.35 -13.35 0.76
CA ILE A 49 -1.14 -13.86 1.40
C ILE A 49 0.06 -13.37 0.60
N TRP A 50 0.98 -12.72 1.28
CA TRP A 50 2.18 -12.11 0.72
C TRP A 50 3.41 -12.76 1.32
N GLY A 51 4.38 -13.17 0.51
CA GLY A 51 5.59 -13.84 0.95
C GLY A 51 5.74 -15.25 0.40
N ASP A 52 6.35 -16.15 1.17
CA ASP A 52 6.81 -17.45 0.68
C ASP A 52 5.67 -18.41 0.29
N ASN A 53 5.49 -18.62 -1.02
CA ASN A 53 4.50 -19.53 -1.61
C ASN A 53 4.82 -21.03 -1.40
N HIS A 54 5.98 -21.38 -0.82
CA HIS A 54 6.37 -22.76 -0.54
C HIS A 54 6.12 -23.18 0.90
N CYS A 55 5.60 -22.28 1.74
CA CYS A 55 5.29 -22.54 3.14
C CYS A 55 3.82 -22.97 3.29
N GLU A 56 3.58 -24.08 3.98
CA GLU A 56 2.25 -24.36 4.55
C GLU A 56 2.04 -23.43 5.75
N HIS A 57 1.47 -22.25 5.49
CA HIS A 57 1.45 -21.17 6.48
C HIS A 57 0.72 -21.54 7.78
N GLU A 58 1.39 -21.28 8.91
CA GLU A 58 0.79 -21.33 10.24
C GLU A 58 0.55 -19.93 10.77
N TRP A 59 -0.71 -19.61 11.01
CA TRP A 59 -1.15 -18.32 11.55
C TRP A 59 -1.36 -18.48 13.05
N GLY A 60 -0.62 -17.72 13.85
CA GLY A 60 -0.74 -17.79 15.31
C GLY A 60 -2.14 -17.41 15.81
N GLU A 61 -2.61 -18.06 16.87
CA GLU A 61 -3.78 -17.60 17.62
C GLU A 61 -3.47 -16.28 18.37
N ILE A 62 -4.50 -15.50 18.67
CA ILE A 62 -4.38 -14.28 19.49
C ILE A 62 -3.93 -14.67 20.90
N LEU A 63 -2.62 -14.75 21.11
CA LEU A 63 -2.08 -14.91 22.44
C LEU A 63 -1.95 -13.51 23.04
N GLY A 64 -2.84 -13.22 24.00
CA GLY A 64 -2.64 -12.10 24.91
C GLY A 64 -1.25 -12.17 25.55
N VAL A 65 -0.76 -11.02 26.04
CA VAL A 65 0.58 -10.84 26.63
C VAL A 65 0.97 -12.03 27.49
N ILE A 66 1.97 -12.80 27.05
CA ILE A 66 2.57 -13.85 27.88
C ILE A 66 3.62 -13.17 28.77
N GLU A 67 3.25 -12.85 30.00
CA GLU A 67 4.23 -12.56 31.05
C GLU A 67 4.84 -13.89 31.52
N ARG A 68 6.05 -14.23 31.06
CA ARG A 68 6.86 -15.26 31.72
C ARG A 68 7.68 -14.59 32.83
N ASN A 69 7.30 -14.87 34.08
CA ASN A 69 8.17 -14.62 35.22
C ASN A 69 9.25 -15.70 35.25
N GLU A 70 10.48 -15.34 34.86
CA GLU A 70 11.66 -16.12 35.22
C GLU A 70 12.42 -15.43 36.36
N SER A 71 13.02 -16.28 37.19
CA SER A 71 13.65 -16.01 38.49
C SER A 71 14.59 -14.79 38.54
N PRO A 72 14.79 -14.20 39.75
CA PRO A 72 15.52 -12.95 39.90
C PRO A 72 17.03 -13.16 39.72
N GLY A 73 17.55 -12.76 38.57
CA GLY A 73 18.99 -12.63 38.35
C GLY A 73 19.37 -12.88 36.90
N VAL A 74 19.65 -11.79 36.18
CA VAL A 74 20.26 -11.76 34.85
C VAL A 74 19.34 -12.17 33.69
N GLY A 75 18.91 -11.21 32.88
CA GLY A 75 18.27 -11.51 31.60
C GLY A 75 17.59 -10.30 30.97
N ALA A 76 17.99 -9.94 29.75
CA ALA A 76 17.34 -8.91 28.96
C ALA A 76 15.84 -9.22 28.81
N LYS A 77 14.99 -8.20 28.98
CA LYS A 77 13.57 -8.30 28.64
C LYS A 77 13.45 -8.52 27.13
N GLN A 78 13.11 -9.72 26.70
CA GLN A 78 12.74 -9.97 25.32
C GLN A 78 11.22 -9.92 25.23
N GLU A 79 10.69 -8.73 24.92
CA GLU A 79 9.30 -8.56 24.56
C GLU A 79 9.08 -9.20 23.19
N ILE A 80 8.56 -10.43 23.18
CA ILE A 80 8.07 -11.05 21.95
C ILE A 80 6.70 -10.44 21.72
N HIS A 81 6.64 -9.39 20.89
CA HIS A 81 5.37 -8.89 20.39
C HIS A 81 4.76 -10.00 19.54
N ALA A 82 3.79 -10.73 20.09
CA ALA A 82 2.94 -11.60 19.30
C ALA A 82 2.32 -10.73 18.20
N THR A 83 2.80 -10.90 16.97
CA THR A 83 2.10 -10.39 15.81
C THR A 83 0.68 -10.93 15.93
N GLN A 84 -0.31 -10.05 15.80
CA GLN A 84 -1.69 -10.48 15.51
C GLN A 84 -1.58 -11.58 14.43
N GLY A 85 -2.48 -12.58 14.36
CA GLY A 85 -2.39 -13.72 13.42
C GLY A 85 -2.31 -13.40 11.91
N ILE A 86 -1.94 -12.16 11.55
CA ILE A 86 -1.60 -11.60 10.25
C ILE A 86 -0.21 -11.99 9.75
N ASN A 87 0.72 -12.48 10.58
CA ASN A 87 2.02 -12.98 10.10
C ASN A 87 2.15 -14.49 10.34
N CYS A 88 2.70 -15.19 9.34
CA CYS A 88 3.01 -16.61 9.43
C CYS A 88 4.19 -16.80 10.39
N SER A 89 4.03 -17.70 11.36
CA SER A 89 5.08 -18.01 12.35
C SER A 89 6.29 -18.73 11.73
N LEU A 90 6.11 -19.39 10.58
CA LEU A 90 7.11 -20.22 9.95
C LEU A 90 8.00 -19.45 8.96
N CYS A 91 7.39 -18.62 8.12
CA CYS A 91 8.09 -17.94 7.01
C CYS A 91 8.00 -16.42 7.06
N GLY A 92 7.22 -15.84 7.99
CA GLY A 92 7.02 -14.40 8.09
C GLY A 92 6.07 -13.80 7.04
N ALA A 93 5.48 -14.63 6.16
CA ALA A 93 4.46 -14.18 5.21
C ALA A 93 3.37 -13.37 5.90
N TRP A 94 2.87 -12.34 5.22
CA TRP A 94 1.84 -11.46 5.73
C TRP A 94 0.50 -11.78 5.09
N ARG A 95 -0.55 -11.83 5.91
CA ARG A 95 -1.94 -11.98 5.50
C ARG A 95 -2.68 -10.68 5.75
N GLY A 96 -3.17 -10.07 4.68
CA GLY A 96 -3.98 -8.86 4.77
C GLY A 96 -4.28 -8.25 3.41
N SER A 97 -5.08 -7.19 3.42
CA SER A 97 -5.53 -6.53 2.20
C SER A 97 -4.49 -5.54 1.68
N TYR A 98 -4.24 -5.56 0.37
CA TYR A 98 -3.35 -4.59 -0.30
C TYR A 98 -3.77 -3.15 0.02
N GLY A 99 -2.82 -2.31 0.43
CA GLY A 99 -3.06 -0.94 0.89
C GLY A 99 -3.34 -0.81 2.39
N LEU A 100 -3.40 -1.91 3.15
CA LEU A 100 -3.53 -1.91 4.62
C LEU A 100 -2.33 -2.56 5.32
N GLU A 101 -1.18 -2.54 4.66
CA GLU A 101 0.08 -3.04 5.19
C GLU A 101 0.47 -2.28 6.46
N PRO A 102 1.06 -2.96 7.46
CA PRO A 102 1.50 -2.34 8.69
C PRO A 102 2.47 -1.16 8.50
N THR A 103 3.34 -1.23 7.49
CA THR A 103 4.36 -0.21 7.23
C THR A 103 4.30 0.29 5.78
N PRO A 104 4.70 1.56 5.52
CA PRO A 104 4.93 2.06 4.17
C PRO A 104 5.89 1.18 3.38
N GLU A 105 6.94 0.69 4.02
CA GLU A 105 7.96 -0.14 3.39
C GLU A 105 7.38 -1.47 2.88
N MET A 106 6.49 -2.10 3.65
CA MET A 106 5.82 -3.34 3.23
C MET A 106 4.85 -3.10 2.07
N TYR A 107 4.09 -1.99 2.09
CA TYR A 107 3.26 -1.62 0.94
C TYR A 107 4.07 -1.40 -0.34
N VAL A 108 5.22 -0.74 -0.22
CA VAL A 108 6.13 -0.55 -1.35
C VAL A 108 6.63 -1.90 -1.86
N GLN A 109 7.04 -2.83 -0.98
CA GLN A 109 7.48 -4.17 -1.37
C GLN A 109 6.40 -4.93 -2.16
N HIS A 110 5.17 -5.00 -1.64
CA HIS A 110 4.04 -5.64 -2.32
C HIS A 110 3.70 -4.95 -3.65
N THR A 111 3.82 -3.62 -3.70
CA THR A 111 3.65 -2.85 -4.93
C THR A 111 4.70 -3.24 -5.97
N ILE A 112 5.96 -3.43 -5.58
CA ILE A 112 7.02 -3.90 -6.49
C ILE A 112 6.75 -5.35 -6.94
N GLU A 113 6.23 -6.22 -6.09
CA GLU A 113 5.82 -7.58 -6.50
C GLU A 113 4.74 -7.55 -7.59
N ILE A 114 3.71 -6.71 -7.44
CA ILE A 114 2.69 -6.50 -8.48
C ILE A 114 3.33 -5.93 -9.76
N LEU A 115 4.22 -4.94 -9.62
CA LEU A 115 4.90 -4.34 -10.78
C LEU A 115 5.77 -5.37 -11.51
N ARG A 116 6.43 -6.31 -10.83
CA ARG A 116 7.20 -7.38 -11.49
C ARG A 116 6.30 -8.26 -12.34
N GLU A 117 5.11 -8.59 -11.85
CA GLU A 117 4.14 -9.36 -12.63
C GLU A 117 3.57 -8.56 -13.80
N ILE A 118 3.29 -7.27 -13.61
CA ILE A 118 2.95 -6.36 -14.71
C ILE A 118 4.07 -6.34 -15.75
N ARG A 119 5.34 -6.24 -15.33
CA ARG A 119 6.48 -6.22 -16.24
C ARG A 119 6.57 -7.48 -17.10
N ARG A 120 6.21 -8.65 -16.56
CA ARG A 120 6.18 -9.93 -17.30
C ARG A 120 5.19 -9.85 -18.47
N VAL A 121 3.95 -9.49 -18.18
CA VAL A 121 2.87 -9.42 -19.19
C VAL A 121 2.99 -8.22 -20.11
N LEU A 122 3.67 -7.15 -19.69
CA LEU A 122 3.82 -5.94 -20.50
C LEU A 122 4.77 -6.18 -21.66
N ARG A 123 4.38 -5.72 -22.85
CA ARG A 123 5.23 -5.70 -24.05
C ARG A 123 6.51 -4.89 -23.81
N LYS A 124 7.57 -5.15 -24.59
CA LYS A 124 8.85 -4.42 -24.50
C LYS A 124 8.69 -2.91 -24.68
N ASP A 125 7.73 -2.51 -25.51
CA ASP A 125 7.36 -1.14 -25.82
C ASP A 125 6.15 -0.63 -25.02
N GLY A 126 5.72 -1.37 -23.99
CA GLY A 126 4.54 -1.03 -23.20
C GLY A 126 4.78 0.02 -22.10
N VAL A 127 3.68 0.58 -21.61
CA VAL A 127 3.63 1.67 -20.62
C VAL A 127 2.65 1.38 -19.50
N VAL A 128 2.96 1.83 -18.29
CA VAL A 128 2.08 1.79 -17.12
C VAL A 128 1.77 3.22 -16.70
N PHE A 129 0.48 3.51 -16.46
CA PHE A 129 0.01 4.70 -15.76
C PHE A 129 -0.56 4.26 -14.42
N TRP A 130 0.19 4.54 -13.36
CA TRP A 130 -0.12 4.13 -11.99
C TRP A 130 -0.55 5.34 -11.17
N ASN A 131 -1.86 5.50 -10.99
CA ASN A 131 -2.43 6.56 -10.17
C ASN A 131 -2.31 6.21 -8.68
N ILE A 132 -1.72 7.10 -7.90
CA ILE A 132 -1.43 6.88 -6.49
C ILE A 132 -1.50 8.19 -5.70
N GLY A 133 -2.21 8.15 -4.57
CA GLY A 133 -2.27 9.22 -3.59
C GLY A 133 -1.24 9.01 -2.47
N ASP A 134 -0.89 10.08 -1.78
CA ASP A 134 -0.07 9.98 -0.58
C ASP A 134 -0.94 9.75 0.66
N SER A 135 -0.30 9.60 1.81
CA SER A 135 -0.93 9.40 3.10
C SER A 135 -0.11 10.04 4.20
N TYR A 136 -0.72 10.22 5.36
CA TYR A 136 -0.07 10.85 6.51
C TYR A 136 0.12 9.83 7.63
N ALA A 137 1.29 9.86 8.26
CA ALA A 137 1.59 8.99 9.38
C ALA A 137 0.63 9.29 10.55
N ALA A 138 -0.10 8.27 11.00
CA ALA A 138 -1.01 8.40 12.14
C ALA A 138 -0.21 8.44 13.46
N GLY A 139 -0.64 9.26 14.41
CA GLY A 139 -0.15 9.18 15.79
C GLY A 139 -0.74 7.96 16.52
N ALA A 140 -0.05 7.50 17.57
CA ALA A 140 -0.42 6.35 18.41
C ALA A 140 -1.84 6.41 19.06
N THR A 141 -2.54 7.52 18.92
CA THR A 141 -3.90 7.75 19.44
C THR A 141 -5.00 7.64 18.39
N SER A 142 -4.67 7.38 17.12
CA SER A 142 -5.67 7.07 16.10
C SER A 142 -5.71 5.56 15.85
N PRO A 143 -6.55 4.80 16.58
CA PRO A 143 -6.79 3.43 16.19
C PRO A 143 -7.41 3.48 14.79
N HIS A 144 -6.78 2.82 13.82
CA HIS A 144 -7.56 2.19 12.77
C HIS A 144 -8.75 1.52 13.45
N LYS A 145 -9.96 1.72 12.94
CA LYS A 145 -11.17 1.00 13.38
C LYS A 145 -11.04 -0.49 13.04
N THR A 146 -10.04 -1.17 13.59
CA THR A 146 -10.13 -2.59 13.88
C THR A 146 -11.08 -2.70 15.07
N MET A 147 -12.01 -3.64 14.94
CA MET A 147 -13.15 -3.78 15.84
C MET A 147 -12.70 -3.83 17.30
N ARG A 148 -13.03 -2.80 18.08
CA ARG A 148 -12.93 -2.83 19.53
C ARG A 148 -14.33 -3.16 20.05
N ASP A 149 -14.45 -4.33 20.65
CA ASP A 149 -15.65 -4.82 21.32
C ASP A 149 -16.12 -3.80 22.39
N PRO A 150 -17.39 -3.33 22.38
CA PRO A 150 -17.87 -2.28 23.27
C PRO A 150 -17.89 -2.63 24.77
N LYS A 151 -17.60 -3.88 25.16
CA LYS A 151 -17.81 -4.36 26.54
C LYS A 151 -16.69 -4.06 27.55
N LEU A 152 -15.59 -3.42 27.17
CA LEU A 152 -14.45 -3.16 28.09
C LEU A 152 -14.43 -1.75 28.72
N MET A 153 -15.46 -0.93 28.53
CA MET A 153 -15.53 0.42 29.12
C MET A 153 -16.25 0.42 30.48
N MET A 154 -15.68 -0.27 31.47
CA MET A 154 -16.02 -0.06 32.89
C MET A 154 -14.75 -0.26 33.73
N GLY A 155 -14.07 0.83 34.06
CA GLY A 155 -12.86 0.80 34.87
C GLY A 155 -12.35 2.21 35.15
N ASN A 156 -12.75 2.73 36.30
CA ASN A 156 -12.52 4.08 36.77
C ASN A 156 -11.06 4.31 37.20
N SER A 157 -10.64 5.58 37.20
CA SER A 157 -9.56 6.20 37.99
C SER A 157 -8.10 6.18 37.50
N GLY A 158 -7.47 7.36 37.57
CA GLY A 158 -6.02 7.49 37.78
C GLY A 158 -5.23 8.22 36.70
N TRP A 159 -5.39 9.54 36.58
CA TRP A 159 -4.41 10.38 35.89
C TRP A 159 -3.09 10.34 36.67
N THR A 160 -2.17 9.47 36.24
CA THR A 160 -0.76 9.55 36.64
C THR A 160 0.05 9.91 35.40
N LYS A 161 0.71 11.08 35.46
CA LYS A 161 1.81 11.46 34.57
C LYS A 161 2.89 10.40 34.72
N ARG A 162 2.91 9.39 33.85
CA ARG A 162 4.08 8.55 33.63
C ARG A 162 4.60 8.84 32.23
N GLU A 163 5.85 9.24 32.25
CA GLU A 163 6.88 9.36 31.22
C GLU A 163 6.47 8.91 29.82
N GLN A 164 6.83 9.77 28.87
CA GLN A 164 6.82 9.59 27.43
C GLN A 164 7.56 8.29 27.04
N GLY A 165 6.87 7.16 27.15
CA GLY A 165 7.28 5.85 26.68
C GLY A 165 6.62 5.58 25.34
N THR A 166 7.41 5.72 24.29
CA THR A 166 7.30 5.09 22.97
C THR A 166 6.07 4.21 22.75
N ALA A 167 4.99 4.81 22.25
CA ALA A 167 3.97 4.05 21.55
C ALA A 167 4.51 3.73 20.14
N ASN A 168 5.44 2.78 20.07
CA ASN A 168 5.82 2.07 18.86
C ASN A 168 4.62 1.24 18.40
N THR A 169 3.71 1.88 17.69
CA THR A 169 2.87 1.18 16.71
C THR A 169 3.67 1.31 15.41
N LEU A 170 4.02 0.17 14.81
CA LEU A 170 4.96 -0.04 13.70
C LEU A 170 4.69 0.84 12.45
N VAL A 171 4.86 2.16 12.54
CA VAL A 171 4.70 3.10 11.41
C VAL A 171 6.06 3.72 11.10
N GLY A 172 7.02 2.89 10.72
CA GLY A 172 8.36 3.34 10.30
C GLY A 172 9.02 4.35 11.26
N SER A 173 9.97 5.12 10.73
CA SER A 173 10.67 6.19 11.44
C SER A 173 9.95 7.56 11.34
N LEU A 174 8.70 7.58 10.87
CA LEU A 174 7.97 8.82 10.55
C LEU A 174 7.32 9.42 11.80
N LYS A 175 7.34 10.75 11.91
CA LYS A 175 6.68 11.46 13.02
C LYS A 175 5.17 11.50 12.74
N PRO A 176 4.32 11.57 13.78
CA PRO A 176 2.89 11.79 13.58
C PRO A 176 2.63 13.02 12.71
N LYS A 177 1.71 12.89 11.75
CA LYS A 177 1.36 13.88 10.72
C LYS A 177 2.43 14.13 9.64
N ASP A 178 3.55 13.41 9.63
CA ASP A 178 4.46 13.48 8.48
C ASP A 178 3.75 12.91 7.24
N LEU A 179 3.96 13.56 6.10
CA LEU A 179 3.60 13.01 4.80
C LEU A 179 4.47 11.79 4.54
N CYS A 180 3.84 10.66 4.17
CA CYS A 180 4.54 9.39 4.05
C CYS A 180 5.40 9.31 2.78
N LEU A 181 5.17 10.16 1.79
CA LEU A 181 5.87 10.18 0.51
C LEU A 181 5.68 8.86 -0.25
N ILE A 182 4.49 8.24 -0.14
CA ILE A 182 4.20 6.94 -0.75
C ILE A 182 4.45 6.93 -2.27
N PRO A 183 3.95 7.90 -3.07
CA PRO A 183 4.19 7.93 -4.51
C PRO A 183 5.69 7.94 -4.85
N PHE A 184 6.48 8.69 -4.08
CA PHE A 184 7.91 8.83 -4.31
C PHE A 184 8.69 7.59 -3.88
N ARG A 185 8.31 6.97 -2.76
CA ARG A 185 8.89 5.69 -2.32
C ARG A 185 8.65 4.58 -3.35
N VAL A 186 7.43 4.50 -3.90
CA VAL A 186 7.10 3.57 -4.98
C VAL A 186 7.91 3.89 -6.24
N ALA A 187 8.00 5.15 -6.64
CA ALA A 187 8.78 5.54 -7.82
C ALA A 187 10.27 5.16 -7.68
N ILE A 188 10.90 5.47 -6.54
CA ILE A 188 12.30 5.12 -6.26
C ILE A 188 12.49 3.60 -6.28
N ALA A 189 11.66 2.86 -5.55
CA ALA A 189 11.75 1.41 -5.50
C ALA A 189 11.51 0.77 -6.88
N ALA A 190 10.63 1.33 -7.69
CA ALA A 190 10.42 0.87 -9.06
C ALA A 190 11.68 1.11 -9.91
N GLN A 191 12.35 2.25 -9.79
CA GLN A 191 13.64 2.49 -10.48
C GLN A 191 14.73 1.51 -10.03
N GLU A 192 14.82 1.24 -8.73
CA GLU A 192 15.76 0.27 -8.16
C GLU A 192 15.47 -1.17 -8.65
N ASP A 193 14.20 -1.50 -8.86
CA ASP A 193 13.75 -2.75 -9.50
C ASP A 193 13.97 -2.75 -11.03
N GLY A 194 14.53 -1.68 -11.58
CA GLY A 194 14.92 -1.54 -12.98
C GLY A 194 13.87 -0.93 -13.88
N TRP A 195 12.81 -0.31 -13.35
CA TRP A 195 11.82 0.42 -14.16
C TRP A 195 12.37 1.75 -14.64
N TRP A 196 11.93 2.17 -15.81
CA TRP A 196 12.09 3.54 -16.25
C TRP A 196 10.92 4.36 -15.71
N VAL A 197 11.15 5.19 -14.70
CA VAL A 197 10.20 6.24 -14.31
C VAL A 197 10.33 7.37 -15.32
N ARG A 198 9.35 7.49 -16.23
CA ARG A 198 9.38 8.44 -17.35
C ARG A 198 8.83 9.81 -16.99
N SER A 199 7.82 9.84 -16.13
CA SER A 199 7.17 11.06 -15.68
C SER A 199 6.44 10.82 -14.37
N ILE A 200 6.32 11.89 -13.60
CA ILE A 200 5.34 12.00 -12.51
C ILE A 200 4.33 13.04 -12.98
N ILE A 201 3.16 12.57 -13.38
CA ILE A 201 2.08 13.42 -13.91
C ILE A 201 1.23 13.87 -12.72
N ILE A 202 0.88 15.16 -12.68
CA ILE A 202 0.01 15.72 -11.63
C ILE A 202 -1.41 15.77 -12.16
N TRP A 203 -2.29 14.95 -11.59
CA TRP A 203 -3.72 15.08 -11.82
C TRP A 203 -4.29 16.14 -10.87
N SER A 204 -4.41 17.37 -11.36
CA SER A 204 -5.05 18.46 -10.61
C SER A 204 -6.56 18.26 -10.55
N LYS A 205 -7.11 18.27 -9.35
CA LYS A 205 -8.56 18.15 -9.09
C LYS A 205 -9.09 19.55 -8.78
N PRO A 206 -9.89 20.17 -9.67
CA PRO A 206 -10.33 21.56 -9.48
C PRO A 206 -11.31 21.73 -8.30
N ASN A 207 -12.03 20.67 -7.94
CA ASN A 207 -13.02 20.67 -6.85
C ASN A 207 -12.73 19.51 -5.89
N PRO A 208 -11.63 19.56 -5.11
CA PRO A 208 -11.32 18.52 -4.15
C PRO A 208 -12.29 18.61 -2.97
N MET A 209 -12.51 17.47 -2.29
CA MET A 209 -13.24 17.52 -1.02
C MET A 209 -12.43 18.33 0.00
N PRO A 210 -13.05 19.27 0.73
CA PRO A 210 -12.36 20.02 1.77
C PRO A 210 -11.86 19.08 2.87
N GLU A 211 -10.67 19.38 3.38
CA GLU A 211 -10.09 18.67 4.51
C GLU A 211 -10.36 19.44 5.82
N SER A 212 -10.63 18.72 6.90
CA SER A 212 -10.84 19.32 8.23
C SER A 212 -9.55 19.71 8.94
N VAL A 213 -8.40 19.38 8.35
CA VAL A 213 -7.06 19.64 8.88
C VAL A 213 -6.65 21.07 8.56
N THR A 214 -6.07 21.79 9.53
CA THR A 214 -5.77 23.24 9.43
C THR A 214 -4.29 23.59 9.46
N ASP A 215 -3.40 22.61 9.67
CA ASP A 215 -1.94 22.81 9.80
C ASP A 215 -1.15 22.46 8.53
N ARG A 216 -1.84 22.28 7.39
CA ARG A 216 -1.24 22.07 6.07
C ARG A 216 -2.19 22.46 4.93
N PRO A 217 -1.70 22.64 3.70
CA PRO A 217 -2.56 22.79 2.53
C PRO A 217 -3.47 21.58 2.32
N THR A 218 -4.65 21.83 1.74
CA THR A 218 -5.52 20.78 1.20
C THR A 218 -4.82 20.12 0.01
N GLU A 219 -4.81 18.79 -0.01
CA GLU A 219 -4.34 18.03 -1.16
C GLU A 219 -5.42 18.05 -2.25
N SER A 220 -5.10 18.76 -3.34
CA SER A 220 -6.00 18.94 -4.49
C SER A 220 -5.48 18.26 -5.75
N HIS A 221 -4.61 17.26 -5.61
CA HIS A 221 -4.03 16.54 -6.73
C HIS A 221 -3.74 15.08 -6.39
N GLU A 222 -3.56 14.26 -7.42
CA GLU A 222 -3.01 12.91 -7.31
C GLU A 222 -1.79 12.77 -8.23
N TYR A 223 -0.93 11.80 -7.93
CA TYR A 223 0.24 11.49 -8.74
C TYR A 223 -0.06 10.32 -9.66
N ILE A 224 0.26 10.46 -10.94
CA ILE A 224 0.26 9.35 -11.89
C ILE A 224 1.71 9.07 -12.27
N LEU A 225 2.23 7.94 -11.80
CA LEU A 225 3.56 7.48 -12.19
C LEU A 225 3.47 6.87 -13.59
N MET A 226 4.25 7.41 -14.52
CA MET A 226 4.41 6.84 -15.85
C MET A 226 5.65 5.95 -15.87
N LEU A 227 5.46 4.64 -15.94
CA LEU A 227 6.54 3.64 -15.92
C LEU A 227 6.66 2.94 -17.27
N THR A 228 7.87 2.65 -17.74
CA THR A 228 8.08 1.87 -18.98
C THR A 228 9.02 0.69 -18.77
N LYS A 229 8.76 -0.40 -19.51
CA LYS A 229 9.58 -1.64 -19.46
C LYS A 229 10.98 -1.41 -20.03
N SER A 230 11.09 -0.56 -21.05
CA SER A 230 12.33 -0.27 -21.78
C SER A 230 12.54 1.23 -21.97
N ALA A 231 13.79 1.62 -22.27
CA ALA A 231 14.15 3.01 -22.59
C ALA A 231 13.40 3.54 -23.83
N ARG A 232 13.15 2.64 -24.79
CA ARG A 232 12.33 2.88 -25.99
C ARG A 232 10.98 2.18 -25.82
N TYR A 233 9.91 2.93 -25.98
CA TYR A 233 8.53 2.48 -25.80
C TYR A 233 7.63 3.25 -26.77
N TYR A 234 6.42 2.77 -26.96
CA TYR A 234 5.44 3.43 -27.80
C TYR A 234 4.88 4.67 -27.10
N TRP A 235 4.93 5.82 -27.78
CA TRP A 235 4.34 7.08 -27.34
C TRP A 235 3.90 7.89 -28.55
N ASP A 236 2.61 8.16 -28.65
CA ASP A 236 2.03 9.01 -29.68
C ASP A 236 1.85 10.44 -29.12
N ALA A 237 2.85 11.29 -29.37
CA ALA A 237 2.82 12.67 -28.89
C ALA A 237 1.76 13.52 -29.60
N ASP A 238 1.39 13.17 -30.83
CA ASP A 238 0.41 13.94 -31.59
C ASP A 238 -1.02 13.62 -31.13
N ALA A 239 -1.29 12.37 -30.71
CA ALA A 239 -2.58 11.97 -30.14
C ALA A 239 -2.95 12.70 -28.85
N VAL A 240 -1.98 13.24 -28.11
CA VAL A 240 -2.19 13.98 -26.85
C VAL A 240 -1.82 15.46 -26.96
N ARG A 241 -1.55 15.96 -28.16
CA ARG A 241 -1.17 17.35 -28.39
C ARG A 241 -2.39 18.25 -28.23
N GLU A 242 -2.30 19.19 -27.30
CA GLU A 242 -3.26 20.29 -27.20
C GLU A 242 -2.87 21.41 -28.17
N THR A 243 -3.84 22.13 -28.70
CA THR A 243 -3.60 23.38 -29.41
C THR A 243 -3.10 24.42 -28.42
N ASN A 244 -2.03 25.15 -28.76
CA ASN A 244 -1.53 26.23 -27.91
C ASN A 244 -2.67 27.22 -27.63
N GLY A 245 -3.01 27.39 -26.35
CA GLY A 245 -4.01 28.36 -25.91
C GLY A 245 -3.47 29.78 -26.05
N ASP A 246 -3.49 30.32 -27.27
CA ASP A 246 -3.44 31.77 -27.50
C ASP A 246 -4.85 32.34 -27.27
N GLU A 247 -5.30 32.37 -26.02
CA GLU A 247 -6.34 33.32 -25.60
C GLU A 247 -5.66 34.46 -24.84
N PRO A 248 -5.82 35.73 -25.28
CA PRO A 248 -5.20 36.85 -24.58
C PRO A 248 -5.92 37.06 -23.24
N THR A 249 -5.16 36.92 -22.15
CA THR A 249 -5.52 37.37 -20.80
C THR A 249 -5.94 38.83 -20.75
#